data_AF-A0A3S4UR10-F1
#
_entry.id   AF-A0A3S4UR10-F1
#
_cell.length_a   1.000
_cell.length_b   1.000
_cell.length_c   1.000
_cell.angle_alpha   90.00
_cell.angle_beta   90.00
_cell.angle_gamma   90.00
#
_symmetry.space_group_name_H-M   'P 1'
#
loop_
_entity.id
_entity.type
_entity.pdbx_description
1 polymer ?
#
loop_
_entity_poly.entity_id
_entity_poly.type
_entity_poly.pdbx_seq_one_letter_code
_entity_poly.pdbx_strand_id
1 'polypeptide(L)' 'MGDGWTVKTKDRSHSAQYEHQIVVTETGCEVMTIRDEEIREGRIQRIMVNV' A
#
# COMPACT_ATOMS: atom_id res chain seq x y z
N MET A 1 12.97 24.47 -5.21
CA MET A 1 13.45 23.22 -4.60
C MET A 1 14.61 22.69 -5.39
N GLY A 2 14.48 22.48 -6.71
CA GLY A 2 15.65 22.23 -7.59
C GLY A 2 16.51 21.05 -7.15
N ASP A 3 15.94 20.17 -6.33
CA ASP A 3 16.64 19.14 -5.57
C ASP A 3 16.78 17.84 -6.36
N GLY A 4 16.11 17.72 -7.50
CA GLY A 4 16.12 16.53 -8.34
C GLY A 4 15.25 15.37 -7.84
N TRP A 5 14.48 15.57 -6.76
CA TRP A 5 13.73 14.49 -6.10
C TRP A 5 12.28 14.83 -5.82
N THR A 6 11.98 16.06 -5.41
CA THR A 6 10.65 16.37 -4.91
C THR A 6 9.63 16.44 -6.06
N VAL A 7 8.67 15.52 -6.05
CA VAL A 7 7.55 15.50 -6.99
C VAL A 7 6.35 16.27 -6.41
N LYS A 8 5.69 17.08 -7.23
CA LYS A 8 4.49 17.86 -6.86
C LYS A 8 3.38 17.66 -7.88
N THR A 9 2.14 17.72 -7.43
CA THR A 9 0.95 17.76 -8.30
C THR A 9 0.96 19.04 -9.14
N LYS A 10 0.52 18.95 -10.40
CA LYS A 10 0.51 20.07 -11.36
C LYS A 10 -0.40 21.21 -10.91
N ASP A 11 -1.54 20.86 -10.33
CA ASP A 11 -2.58 21.76 -9.81
C ASP A 11 -2.34 22.18 -8.34
N ARG A 12 -1.33 21.60 -7.69
CA ARG A 12 -0.97 21.82 -6.27
C ARG A 12 -2.04 21.36 -5.28
N SER A 13 -2.96 20.49 -5.69
CA SER A 13 -3.89 19.85 -4.78
C SER A 13 -3.20 18.79 -3.91
N HIS A 14 -3.88 18.34 -2.84
CA HIS A 14 -3.35 17.33 -1.92
C HIS A 14 -3.21 15.96 -2.59
N SER A 15 -2.14 15.25 -2.25
CA SER A 15 -1.89 13.87 -2.67
C SER A 15 -1.50 13.03 -1.45
N ALA A 16 -1.95 11.78 -1.43
CA ALA A 16 -1.60 10.78 -0.42
C ALA A 16 -1.34 9.43 -1.11
N GLN A 17 -0.45 8.64 -0.53
CA GLN A 17 -0.05 7.31 -1.02
C GLN A 17 0.06 6.35 0.17
N TYR A 18 -0.30 5.10 -0.06
CA TYR A 18 -0.02 3.96 0.83
C TYR A 18 0.73 2.90 0.03
N GLU A 19 1.52 2.06 0.68
CA GLU A 19 2.35 1.05 0.01
C GLU A 19 2.41 -0.25 0.82
N HIS A 20 2.31 -1.38 0.12
CA HIS A 20 2.64 -2.69 0.66
C HIS A 20 3.56 -3.46 -0.30
N GLN A 21 4.50 -4.20 0.27
CA GLN A 21 5.17 -5.28 -0.43
C GLN A 21 4.29 -6.53 -0.33
N ILE A 22 4.04 -7.18 -1.46
CA ILE A 22 3.25 -8.41 -1.52
C ILE A 22 4.02 -9.52 -2.25
N VAL A 23 3.65 -10.77 -1.96
CA VAL A 23 4.10 -11.94 -2.72
C VAL A 23 2.88 -12.72 -3.22
N VAL A 24 2.94 -13.18 -4.46
CA VAL A 24 1.87 -14.00 -5.06
C VAL A 24 1.92 -15.40 -4.46
N THR A 25 0.75 -15.93 -4.12
CA THR A 25 0.55 -17.30 -3.64
C THR A 25 -0.32 -18.07 -4.64
N GLU A 26 -0.49 -19.38 -4.45
CA GLU A 26 -1.28 -20.23 -5.35
C GLU A 26 -2.72 -19.72 -5.52
N THR A 27 -3.31 -19.16 -4.47
CA THR A 27 -4.72 -18.75 -4.43
C THR A 27 -4.92 -17.24 -4.30
N GLY A 28 -3.86 -16.43 -4.31
CA GLY A 28 -3.94 -14.98 -4.16
C GLY A 28 -2.60 -14.32 -3.81
N CYS A 29 -2.51 -13.62 -2.68
CA CYS A 29 -1.27 -13.00 -2.22
C CYS A 29 -1.13 -12.91 -0.70
N GLU A 30 0.12 -12.77 -0.25
CA GLU A 30 0.46 -12.36 1.12
C GLU A 30 0.93 -10.90 1.15
N VAL A 31 0.40 -10.12 2.09
CA VAL A 31 0.80 -8.73 2.36
C VAL A 31 1.94 -8.73 3.40
N MET A 32 3.18 -8.68 2.92
CA MET A 32 4.39 -8.84 3.74
C MET A 32 4.57 -7.72 4.77
N THR A 33 4.11 -6.51 4.45
CA THR A 33 4.29 -5.31 5.29
C THR A 33 2.99 -4.82 5.95
N ILE A 34 1.99 -5.70 6.14
CA ILE A 34 0.74 -5.35 6.84
C ILE A 34 0.99 -4.95 8.31
N ARG A 35 0.25 -3.94 8.77
CA ARG A 35 0.33 -3.39 10.13
C ARG A 35 -0.75 -3.97 11.04
N ASP A 36 -0.48 -4.01 12.34
CA ASP A 36 -1.42 -4.55 13.34
C ASP A 36 -2.76 -3.79 13.38
N GLU A 37 -2.74 -2.49 13.09
CA GLU A 37 -3.97 -1.68 13.01
C GLU A 37 -4.87 -2.11 11.85
N GLU A 38 -4.29 -2.50 10.72
CA GLU A 38 -5.03 -2.92 9.52
C GLU A 38 -5.73 -4.25 9.76
N ILE A 39 -5.07 -5.14 10.51
CA ILE A 39 -5.63 -6.41 10.98
C ILE A 39 -6.74 -6.16 12.01
N ARG A 40 -6.48 -5.31 13.01
CA ARG A 40 -7.43 -5.04 14.10
C ARG A 40 -8.70 -4.37 13.62
N GLU A 41 -8.57 -3.46 12.67
CA GLU A 41 -9.71 -2.76 12.07
C GLU A 41 -10.39 -3.59 10.96
N GLY A 42 -9.83 -4.74 10.59
CA GLY A 42 -10.40 -5.63 9.57
C GLY A 42 -10.45 -5.01 8.18
N ARG A 43 -9.59 -4.02 7.88
CA ARG A 43 -9.57 -3.34 6.57
C ARG A 43 -9.07 -4.26 5.46
N ILE A 44 -8.01 -5.03 5.76
CA ILE A 44 -7.37 -6.01 4.88
C ILE A 44 -6.84 -7.19 5.72
N GLN A 45 -6.50 -8.30 5.05
CA GLN A 45 -5.95 -9.50 5.68
C GLN A 45 -4.50 -9.74 5.25
N ARG A 46 -3.70 -10.37 6.12
CA ARG A 46 -2.30 -10.77 5.81
C ARG A 46 -2.25 -11.68 4.58
N ILE A 47 -3.17 -12.65 4.49
CA ILE A 47 -3.32 -13.56 3.36
C ILE A 47 -4.65 -13.26 2.70
N MET A 48 -4.63 -12.93 1.41
CA MET A 48 -5.83 -12.64 0.61
C MET A 48 -6.00 -13.71 -0.46
N VAL A 49 -7.24 -14.19 -0.63
CA VAL A 49 -7.62 -15.20 -1.62
C VAL A 49 -8.40 -14.50 -2.73
N ASN A 50 -7.92 -14.61 -3.96
CA ASN A 50 -8.51 -13.95 -5.13
C ASN A 50 -9.07 -15.03 -6.06
N VAL A 51 -10.33 -15.41 -5.86
CA VAL A 51 -11.07 -16.37 -6.70
C VAL A 51 -11.63 -15.69 -7.94
#